data_AF-U5D7H0-F1
#
_entry.id   AF-U5D7H0-F1
#
_cell.length_a   1.000
_cell.length_b   1.000
_cell.length_c   1.000
_cell.angle_alpha   90.00
_cell.angle_beta   90.00
_cell.angle_gamma   90.00
#
_symmetry.space_group_name_H-M   'P 1'
#
loop_
_entity.id
_entity.type
_entity.pdbx_description
1 polymer ?
#
loop_
_entity_poly.entity_id
_entity_poly.type
_entity_poly.pdbx_seq_one_letter_code
_entity_poly.pdbx_strand_id
1 'polypeptide(L)'
;MMPTAVTDTASRALAITLGLDKVDRDKALKIAGLAFAGYLVLKVMKAFSGGKGSGKTMKAPGRPFRIPRSPFESNPRGYFRQLHSDGL
;
A
#
# COMPACT_ATOMS: atom_id res chain seq x y z
N MET A 1 -18.15 -59.18 28.55
CA MET A 1 -19.31 -58.51 27.94
C MET A 1 -18.87 -57.11 27.58
N MET A 2 -18.81 -56.82 26.28
CA MET A 2 -18.09 -55.68 25.68
C MET A 2 -18.84 -54.34 25.88
N PRO A 3 -18.17 -53.22 26.19
CA PRO A 3 -18.74 -51.90 25.98
C PRO A 3 -18.36 -51.38 24.59
N THR A 4 -19.10 -51.74 23.54
CA THR A 4 -18.89 -51.25 22.15
C THR A 4 -19.63 -49.95 21.84
N ALA A 5 -20.34 -49.34 22.79
CA ALA A 5 -21.13 -48.13 22.55
C ALA A 5 -20.37 -46.81 22.78
N VAL A 6 -19.29 -46.81 23.57
CA VAL A 6 -18.57 -45.57 23.94
C VAL A 6 -17.60 -45.13 22.83
N THR A 7 -17.12 -46.07 22.03
CA THR A 7 -16.18 -45.80 20.93
C THR A 7 -16.84 -45.08 19.74
N ASP A 8 -18.14 -45.25 19.51
CA ASP A 8 -18.83 -44.59 18.38
C ASP A 8 -19.02 -43.08 18.63
N THR A 9 -19.47 -42.71 19.83
CA THR A 9 -19.70 -41.30 20.19
C THR A 9 -18.39 -40.52 20.27
N ALA A 10 -17.33 -41.13 20.82
CA ALA A 10 -16.02 -40.51 20.89
C ALA A 10 -15.41 -40.34 19.48
N SER A 11 -15.52 -41.34 18.60
CA SER A 11 -15.06 -41.24 17.21
C SER A 11 -15.88 -40.24 16.38
N ARG A 12 -17.20 -40.14 16.61
CA ARG A 12 -18.05 -39.12 15.96
C ARG A 12 -17.78 -37.71 16.48
N ALA A 13 -17.52 -37.55 17.78
CA ALA A 13 -17.10 -36.27 18.36
C ALA A 13 -15.73 -35.82 17.81
N LEU A 14 -14.77 -36.75 17.68
CA LEU A 14 -13.49 -36.46 17.05
C LEU A 14 -13.62 -36.16 15.55
N ALA A 15 -14.56 -36.78 14.82
CA ALA A 15 -14.82 -36.43 13.42
C ALA A 15 -15.46 -35.02 13.27
N ILE A 16 -16.28 -34.58 14.22
CA ILE A 16 -16.86 -33.23 14.24
C ILE A 16 -15.79 -32.19 14.61
N THR A 17 -14.89 -32.50 15.53
CA THR A 17 -13.78 -31.60 15.93
C THR A 17 -12.63 -31.56 14.91
N LEU A 18 -12.38 -32.66 14.19
CA LEU A 18 -11.43 -32.70 13.07
C LEU A 18 -12.06 -32.26 11.74
N GLY A 19 -13.37 -31.99 11.74
CA GLY A 19 -14.16 -31.45 10.63
C GLY A 19 -13.86 -29.98 10.30
N LEU A 20 -12.61 -29.53 10.48
CA LEU A 20 -12.07 -28.37 9.78
C LEU A 20 -11.60 -28.84 8.38
N ASP A 21 -12.50 -29.48 7.64
CA ASP A 21 -12.21 -30.03 6.31
C ASP A 21 -12.18 -28.90 5.28
N LYS A 22 -10.96 -28.44 4.95
CA LYS A 22 -10.49 -27.89 3.65
C LYS A 22 -11.17 -26.67 3.02
N VAL A 23 -12.44 -26.37 3.32
CA VAL A 23 -13.25 -25.27 2.77
C VAL A 23 -12.69 -23.89 3.14
N ASP A 24 -11.91 -23.80 4.21
CA ASP A 24 -11.28 -22.55 4.64
C ASP A 24 -9.97 -22.23 3.90
N ARG A 25 -9.24 -23.22 3.35
CA ARG A 25 -8.00 -22.94 2.60
C ARG A 25 -8.26 -22.29 1.26
N ASP A 26 -9.32 -22.67 0.56
CA ASP A 26 -9.66 -22.10 -0.75
C ASP A 26 -10.27 -20.69 -0.63
N LYS A 27 -11.01 -20.44 0.45
CA LYS A 27 -11.51 -19.10 0.80
C LYS A 27 -10.39 -18.21 1.33
N ALA A 28 -9.53 -18.73 2.20
CA ALA A 28 -8.37 -18.02 2.73
C ALA A 28 -7.35 -17.70 1.63
N LEU A 29 -7.15 -18.58 0.65
CA LEU A 29 -6.25 -18.33 -0.48
C LEU A 29 -6.76 -17.19 -1.37
N LYS A 30 -8.08 -17.12 -1.61
CA LYS A 30 -8.71 -16.00 -2.34
C LYS A 30 -8.59 -14.68 -1.58
N ILE A 31 -8.80 -14.70 -0.27
CA ILE A 31 -8.70 -13.52 0.59
C ILE A 31 -7.25 -13.04 0.70
N ALA A 32 -6.30 -13.95 0.90
CA ALA A 32 -4.87 -13.65 0.93
C ALA A 32 -4.39 -13.12 -0.43
N GLY A 33 -4.86 -13.68 -1.54
CA GLY A 33 -4.58 -13.18 -2.89
C GLY A 33 -5.09 -11.75 -3.12
N LEU A 34 -6.33 -11.46 -2.72
CA LEU A 34 -6.90 -10.11 -2.84
C LEU A 34 -6.18 -9.10 -1.94
N ALA A 35 -5.85 -9.48 -0.70
CA ALA A 35 -5.09 -8.64 0.21
C ALA A 35 -3.68 -8.35 -0.30
N PHE A 36 -3.00 -9.36 -0.87
CA PHE A 36 -1.67 -9.19 -1.45
C PHE A 36 -1.69 -8.33 -2.72
N ALA A 37 -2.67 -8.52 -3.61
CA ALA A 37 -2.85 -7.69 -4.79
C ALA A 37 -3.15 -6.22 -4.40
N GLY A 38 -4.06 -5.99 -3.45
CA GLY A 38 -4.36 -4.65 -2.94
C GLY A 38 -3.15 -4.00 -2.26
N TYR A 39 -2.36 -4.76 -1.51
CA TYR A 39 -1.11 -4.30 -0.90
C TYR A 39 -0.06 -3.92 -1.95
N LEU A 40 0.10 -4.74 -3.00
CA LEU A 40 1.06 -4.48 -4.07
C LEU A 40 0.68 -3.21 -4.84
N VAL A 41 -0.60 -3.06 -5.20
CA VAL A 41 -1.14 -1.86 -5.86
C VAL A 41 -0.94 -0.63 -4.98
N LEU A 42 -1.24 -0.70 -3.68
CA LEU A 42 -1.03 0.41 -2.74
C LEU A 42 0.46 0.79 -2.61
N LYS A 43 1.37 -0.20 -2.59
CA LYS A 43 2.82 0.03 -2.54
C LYS A 43 3.33 0.71 -3.81
N VAL A 44 2.88 0.25 -4.98
CA VAL A 44 3.21 0.85 -6.28
C VAL A 44 2.64 2.28 -6.33
N MET A 45 1.37 2.48 -5.98
CA MET A 45 0.76 3.82 -5.93
C MET A 45 1.49 4.75 -4.95
N LYS A 46 1.98 4.26 -3.80
CA LYS A 46 2.81 5.06 -2.89
C LYS A 46 4.20 5.38 -3.46
N ALA A 47 4.83 4.47 -4.19
CA ALA A 47 6.10 4.73 -4.86
C ALA A 47 5.96 5.76 -6.00
N PHE A 48 4.83 5.76 -6.70
CA PHE A 48 4.51 6.76 -7.73
C PHE A 48 3.86 8.03 -7.18
N SER A 49 3.35 8.03 -5.95
CA SER A 49 2.82 9.21 -5.25
C SER A 49 3.96 10.06 -4.66
N GLY A 50 4.94 10.41 -5.50
CA GLY A 50 6.01 11.37 -5.23
C GLY A 50 5.51 12.81 -5.24
N GLY A 51 4.42 13.08 -4.52
CA GLY A 51 3.76 14.38 -4.53
C GLY A 51 3.35 14.78 -3.13
N LYS A 52 4.24 15.45 -2.40
CA LYS A 52 3.89 16.66 -1.62
C LYS A 52 5.14 17.18 -0.95
N GLY A 53 5.85 18.03 -1.67
CA GLY A 53 6.56 19.11 -1.01
C GLY A 53 5.53 19.98 -0.29
N SER A 54 5.22 19.65 0.97
CA SER A 54 4.79 20.65 1.97
C SER A 54 6.00 21.49 2.37
N GLY A 55 6.71 21.98 1.35
CA GLY A 55 7.87 22.84 1.49
C GLY A 55 7.39 24.27 1.60
N LYS A 56 8.10 25.08 2.37
CA LYS A 56 7.90 26.53 2.42
C LYS A 56 7.89 27.08 0.98
N THR A 57 6.92 27.94 0.65
CA THR A 57 6.90 28.63 -0.65
C THR A 57 7.51 30.02 -0.49
N MET A 58 8.18 30.52 -1.52
CA MET A 58 8.76 31.86 -1.55
C MET A 58 8.24 32.66 -2.75
N LYS A 59 8.35 33.99 -2.73
CA LYS A 59 8.17 34.79 -3.94
C LYS A 59 9.23 34.38 -4.96
N ALA A 60 8.81 34.18 -6.20
CA ALA A 60 9.70 33.79 -7.28
C ALA A 60 10.54 35.00 -7.72
N PRO A 61 11.88 34.94 -7.69
CA PRO A 61 12.71 36.04 -8.16
C PRO A 61 12.44 36.30 -9.66
N GLY A 62 12.12 37.54 -10.03
CA GLY A 62 11.83 37.90 -11.43
C GLY A 62 10.47 37.42 -11.98
N ARG A 63 9.56 36.92 -11.14
CA ARG A 63 8.20 36.54 -11.56
C ARG A 63 7.12 37.02 -10.58
N PRO A 64 5.88 37.25 -11.03
CA PRO A 64 4.81 37.78 -10.18
C PRO A 64 4.13 36.73 -9.27
N PHE A 65 4.59 35.47 -9.28
CA PHE A 65 3.97 34.37 -8.51
C PHE A 65 4.92 33.77 -7.45
N ARG A 66 4.44 32.77 -6.70
CA ARG A 66 5.23 32.07 -5.67
C ARG A 66 5.66 30.69 -6.17
N ILE A 67 6.87 30.29 -5.79
CA ILE A 67 7.44 28.97 -6.11
C ILE A 67 7.78 28.20 -4.83
N PRO A 68 7.78 26.85 -4.87
CA PRO A 68 8.32 26.04 -3.78
C PRO A 68 9.81 26.35 -3.55
N ARG A 69 10.20 26.57 -2.30
CA ARG A 69 11.57 26.97 -1.92
C ARG A 69 12.61 25.89 -2.20
N SER A 70 12.28 24.64 -1.89
CA SER A 70 13.19 23.50 -2.03
C SER A 70 13.75 23.29 -3.45
N PRO A 71 12.94 23.24 -4.52
CA PRO A 71 13.49 23.07 -5.87
C PRO A 71 14.31 24.28 -6.34
N PHE A 72 13.97 25.49 -5.90
CA PHE A 72 14.78 26.68 -6.17
C PHE A 72 16.15 26.60 -5.48
N GLU A 73 16.19 26.24 -4.21
CA GLU A 73 17.46 26.10 -3.46
C GLU A 73 18.32 24.95 -3.99
N SER A 74 17.70 23.87 -4.46
CA SER A 74 18.42 22.73 -5.04
C SER A 74 19.07 23.06 -6.38
N ASN A 75 18.48 23.94 -7.20
CA ASN A 75 19.03 24.31 -8.51
C ASN A 75 18.67 25.76 -8.90
N PRO A 76 19.33 26.76 -8.28
CA PRO A 76 19.04 28.16 -8.57
C PRO A 76 19.47 28.56 -9.99
N ARG A 77 20.55 27.95 -10.51
CA ARG A 77 21.02 28.22 -11.89
C ARG A 77 20.00 27.80 -12.94
N GLY A 78 19.36 26.64 -12.76
CA GLY A 78 18.31 26.16 -13.65
C GLY A 78 17.13 27.14 -13.72
N TYR A 79 16.72 27.67 -12.57
CA TYR A 79 15.66 28.66 -12.48
C TYR A 79 15.97 29.93 -13.29
N PHE A 80 17.15 30.53 -13.12
CA PHE A 80 17.52 31.74 -13.86
C PHE A 80 17.77 31.51 -15.35
N ARG A 81 18.31 30.35 -15.74
CA ARG A 81 18.42 29.99 -17.16
C ARG A 81 17.05 29.93 -17.83
N GLN A 82 16.06 29.35 -17.14
CA GLN A 82 14.69 29.32 -17.64
C GLN A 82 14.07 30.71 -17.64
N LEU A 83 14.34 31.54 -16.62
CA LEU A 83 13.89 32.93 -16.59
C LEU A 83 14.39 33.74 -17.81
N HIS A 84 15.68 33.64 -18.13
CA HIS A 84 16.25 34.30 -19.32
C HIS A 84 15.68 33.73 -20.62
N SER A 85 15.41 32.43 -20.67
CA SER A 85 14.78 31.80 -21.85
C SER A 85 13.35 32.28 -22.06
N ASP A 86 12.64 32.59 -20.96
CA ASP A 86 11.28 33.13 -20.97
C ASP A 86 11.24 34.65 -21.26
N GLY A 87 12.40 35.31 -21.39
CA GLY A 87 12.51 36.74 -21.69
C GLY A 87 12.18 37.67 -20.52
N LEU A 88 12.34 37.18 -19.27
CA LEU A 88 12.09 37.90 -18.02
C LEU A 88 13.39 38.30 -17.30
#